data_AF-A0A969JEW0-F1
#
_entry.id   AF-A0A969JEW0-F1
#
_cell.length_a   1.000
_cell.length_b   1.000
_cell.length_c   1.000
_cell.angle_alpha   90.00
_cell.angle_beta   90.00
_cell.angle_gamma   90.00
#
_symmetry.space_group_name_H-M   'P 1'
#
loop_
_entity.id
_entity.type
_entity.pdbx_description
1 polymer ?
#
loop_
_entity_poly.entity_id
_entity_poly.type
_entity_poly.pdbx_seq_one_letter_code
_entity_poly.pdbx_strand_id
1 'polypeptide(L)'
;MNAKPINIPNLTPLRGIAALMVAVYHFDSVVANFLNKHHSMLIEKCYLMVDLFFIMSGFIILHVYGTTFTESIAKKDYLKFIGARFARVYPLHFFTLLLSIAVFYGLHKPENPVNPVNNPMAIPTHLLLLHSFGIHKTFTWNVPSWSISAEWWAYMLFPFLALFLAKYNKKAIIILSGISIALYFSIPYLLPRVNPIIPALPVPHDLNVTYDYGYIRGLAGFIAGMITYTLFQRKETAKYLDNDFVSTLLILLTISLFHFGVNDLVIVFVLMLLVLAIALNKKRVSSLLKFRPLQYLGDISYSIYLTHGTAMFLLRFR
;
A
#
# COMPACT_ATOMS: atom_id res chain seq x y z
N MET A 1 23.25 9.84 20.97
CA MET A 1 22.20 8.92 21.45
C MET A 1 20.93 9.21 20.68
N ASN A 2 20.57 8.38 19.70
CA ASN A 2 19.31 8.56 18.97
C ASN A 2 18.16 8.16 19.88
N ALA A 3 17.34 9.12 20.30
CA ALA A 3 16.10 8.86 21.01
C ALA A 3 15.28 7.84 20.22
N LYS A 4 14.71 6.83 20.90
CA LYS A 4 13.79 5.89 20.23
C LYS A 4 12.63 6.69 19.63
N PRO A 5 12.27 6.43 18.36
CA PRO A 5 11.14 7.11 17.73
C PRO A 5 9.87 6.86 18.54
N ILE A 6 9.07 7.91 18.73
CA ILE A 6 7.82 7.86 19.48
C ILE A 6 6.83 6.97 18.71
N ASN A 7 6.28 5.95 19.35
CA ASN A 7 5.26 5.12 18.71
C ASN A 7 4.02 5.97 18.37
N ILE A 8 3.45 5.78 17.18
CA ILE A 8 2.24 6.46 16.70
C ILE A 8 1.10 5.41 16.64
N PRO A 9 0.49 5.07 17.78
CA PRO A 9 -0.40 3.91 17.89
C PRO A 9 -1.71 4.04 17.10
N ASN A 10 -2.08 5.26 16.70
CA ASN A 10 -3.29 5.50 15.91
C ASN A 10 -3.20 4.92 14.49
N LEU A 11 -1.98 4.77 13.97
CA LEU A 11 -1.75 4.25 12.63
C LEU A 11 -1.91 2.72 12.56
N THR A 12 -1.68 2.00 13.66
CA THR A 12 -1.83 0.53 13.67
C THR A 12 -3.25 0.09 13.28
N PRO A 13 -4.33 0.56 13.94
CA PRO A 13 -5.72 0.29 13.56
C PRO A 13 -6.08 0.63 12.13
N LEU A 14 -5.57 1.77 11.64
CA LEU A 14 -5.86 2.25 10.29
C LEU A 14 -5.38 1.23 9.24
N ARG A 15 -4.25 0.57 9.49
CA ARG A 15 -3.76 -0.55 8.65
C ARG A 15 -4.69 -1.75 8.69
N GLY A 16 -5.24 -2.08 9.86
CA GLY A 16 -6.17 -3.19 10.02
C GLY A 16 -7.46 -2.97 9.24
N ILE A 17 -8.04 -1.77 9.38
CA ILE A 17 -9.24 -1.35 8.64
C ILE A 17 -8.95 -1.39 7.13
N ALA A 18 -7.82 -0.85 6.69
CA ALA A 18 -7.40 -0.88 5.29
C ALA A 18 -7.25 -2.31 4.75
N ALA A 19 -6.61 -3.22 5.50
CA ALA A 19 -6.46 -4.62 5.09
C ALA A 19 -7.82 -5.30 4.88
N LEU A 20 -8.77 -5.06 5.80
CA LEU A 20 -10.13 -5.59 5.69
C LEU A 20 -10.87 -5.01 4.48
N MET A 21 -10.78 -3.70 4.24
CA MET A 21 -11.41 -3.06 3.09
C MET A 21 -10.87 -3.62 1.75
N VAL A 22 -9.55 -3.86 1.64
CA VAL A 22 -8.98 -4.52 0.46
C VAL A 22 -9.48 -5.96 0.32
N ALA A 23 -9.57 -6.70 1.41
CA ALA A 23 -10.08 -8.07 1.39
C ALA A 23 -11.56 -8.12 0.94
N VAL A 24 -12.40 -7.20 1.45
CA VAL A 24 -13.80 -7.04 1.05
C VAL A 24 -13.91 -6.71 -0.43
N TYR A 25 -13.08 -5.78 -0.95
CA TYR A 25 -13.04 -5.47 -2.38
C TYR A 25 -12.76 -6.70 -3.25
N HIS A 26 -11.74 -7.49 -2.93
CA HIS A 26 -11.46 -8.67 -3.72
C HIS A 26 -12.54 -9.75 -3.57
N PHE A 27 -13.13 -9.88 -2.38
CA PHE A 27 -14.22 -10.82 -2.15
C PHE A 27 -15.46 -10.44 -2.96
N ASP A 28 -15.79 -9.15 -2.99
CA ASP A 28 -16.89 -8.59 -3.78
C ASP A 28 -16.65 -8.73 -5.29
N SER A 29 -15.43 -8.55 -5.77
CA SER A 29 -15.13 -8.66 -7.21
C SER A 29 -15.06 -10.11 -7.73
N VAL A 30 -14.82 -11.09 -6.85
CA VAL A 30 -14.54 -12.48 -7.26
C VAL A 30 -15.60 -13.49 -6.80
N VAL A 31 -16.19 -13.29 -5.62
CA VAL A 31 -17.06 -14.27 -4.95
C VAL A 31 -18.48 -13.74 -4.77
N ALA A 32 -18.63 -12.47 -4.42
CA ALA A 32 -19.92 -11.84 -4.15
C ALA A 32 -20.27 -10.77 -5.21
N ASN A 33 -21.29 -9.97 -4.92
CA ASN A 33 -21.63 -8.70 -5.57
C ASN A 33 -22.52 -7.94 -4.58
N PHE A 34 -21.95 -7.63 -3.41
CA PHE A 34 -22.63 -7.06 -2.26
C PHE A 34 -23.30 -5.72 -2.56
N LEU A 35 -22.64 -4.89 -3.39
CA LEU A 35 -23.17 -3.59 -3.79
C LEU A 35 -23.16 -3.47 -5.30
N ASN A 36 -24.31 -3.07 -5.85
CA ASN A 36 -24.39 -2.72 -7.25
C ASN A 36 -23.59 -1.42 -7.50
N LYS A 37 -22.53 -1.55 -8.31
CA LYS A 37 -21.64 -0.44 -8.72
C LYS A 37 -22.35 0.75 -9.39
N HIS A 38 -23.56 0.54 -9.95
CA HIS A 38 -24.37 1.63 -10.49
C HIS A 38 -24.95 2.55 -9.40
N HIS A 39 -25.07 2.07 -8.16
CA HIS A 39 -25.56 2.84 -7.02
C HIS A 39 -24.43 3.32 -6.10
N SER A 40 -23.34 2.57 -6.00
CA SER A 40 -22.21 2.97 -5.16
C SER A 40 -20.90 2.34 -5.61
N MET A 41 -19.85 3.15 -5.67
CA MET A 41 -18.48 2.72 -5.91
C MET A 41 -17.71 2.45 -4.60
N LEU A 42 -18.39 2.39 -3.45
CA LEU A 42 -17.77 2.31 -2.14
C LEU A 42 -16.81 1.12 -2.01
N ILE A 43 -17.27 -0.08 -2.36
CA ILE A 43 -16.44 -1.29 -2.30
C ILE A 43 -15.42 -1.28 -3.44
N GLU A 44 -15.83 -0.89 -4.65
CA GLU A 44 -14.95 -0.81 -5.83
C GLU A 44 -13.74 0.09 -5.59
N LYS A 45 -13.86 1.19 -4.84
CA LYS A 45 -12.73 2.09 -4.52
C LYS A 45 -11.87 1.61 -3.34
N CYS A 46 -12.26 0.55 -2.64
CA CYS A 46 -11.47 0.03 -1.52
C CYS A 46 -10.09 -0.51 -1.93
N TYR A 47 -9.84 -0.77 -3.22
CA TYR A 47 -8.50 -1.09 -3.71
C TYR A 47 -7.47 0.05 -3.46
N LEU A 48 -7.92 1.29 -3.28
CA LEU A 48 -7.06 2.44 -2.96
C LEU A 48 -6.52 2.43 -1.52
N MET A 49 -7.03 1.52 -0.67
CA MET A 49 -6.45 1.27 0.64
C MET A 49 -5.02 0.72 0.55
N VAL A 50 -4.60 0.19 -0.61
CA VAL A 50 -3.18 -0.08 -0.91
C VAL A 50 -2.34 1.19 -0.94
N ASP A 51 -2.84 2.30 -1.50
CA ASP A 51 -2.11 3.57 -1.48
C ASP A 51 -1.96 4.11 -0.06
N LEU A 52 -2.97 3.88 0.80
CA LEU A 52 -2.86 4.15 2.23
C LEU A 52 -1.69 3.36 2.85
N PHE A 53 -1.53 2.07 2.54
CA PHE A 53 -0.39 1.29 3.00
C PHE A 53 0.95 1.89 2.53
N PHE A 54 1.06 2.30 1.27
CA PHE A 54 2.28 2.92 0.74
C PHE A 54 2.60 4.26 1.41
N ILE A 55 1.60 5.13 1.57
CA ILE A 55 1.73 6.42 2.29
C ILE A 55 2.17 6.16 3.73
N MET A 56 1.53 5.24 4.42
CA MET A 56 1.89 4.90 5.80
C MET A 56 3.29 4.30 5.90
N SER A 57 3.70 3.50 4.91
CA SER A 57 5.04 2.92 4.84
C SER A 57 6.11 4.01 4.75
N GLY A 58 6.01 4.91 3.77
CA GLY A 58 6.94 6.03 3.64
C GLY A 58 6.96 6.95 4.86
N PHE A 59 5.79 7.21 5.45
CA PHE A 59 5.64 8.00 6.67
C PHE A 59 6.38 7.37 7.86
N ILE A 60 6.09 6.09 8.15
CA ILE A 60 6.66 5.38 9.31
C ILE A 60 8.16 5.16 9.11
N ILE A 61 8.60 4.82 7.91
CA ILE A 61 10.02 4.57 7.65
C ILE A 61 10.84 5.86 7.78
N LEU A 62 10.36 6.99 7.26
CA LEU A 62 11.03 8.27 7.48
C LEU A 62 11.00 8.70 8.96
N HIS A 63 9.92 8.39 9.68
CA HIS A 63 9.84 8.64 11.12
C HIS A 63 10.88 7.85 11.93
N VAL A 64 11.03 6.55 11.64
CA VAL A 64 11.88 5.64 12.42
C VAL A 64 13.35 5.73 12.02
N TYR A 65 13.62 5.84 10.72
CA TYR A 65 14.98 5.75 10.17
C TYR A 65 15.49 7.05 9.55
N GLY A 66 14.68 8.11 9.49
CA GLY A 66 15.06 9.35 8.82
C GLY A 66 16.37 9.94 9.33
N THR A 67 16.54 10.01 10.66
CA THR A 67 17.77 10.50 11.31
C THR A 67 18.99 9.60 11.10
N THR A 68 18.80 8.35 10.68
CA THR A 68 19.91 7.41 10.42
C THR A 68 20.62 7.75 9.11
N PHE A 69 19.92 8.34 8.15
CA PHE A 69 20.43 8.60 6.79
C PHE A 69 20.53 10.09 6.46
N THR A 70 20.66 10.97 7.47
CA THR A 70 20.69 12.43 7.25
C THR A 70 22.02 12.95 6.71
N GLU A 71 23.14 12.34 7.12
CA GLU A 71 24.49 12.82 6.77
C GLU A 71 25.12 11.98 5.65
N SER A 72 25.03 10.65 5.75
CA SER A 72 25.57 9.72 4.76
C SER A 72 24.85 8.37 4.82
N ILE A 73 25.07 7.53 3.80
CA ILE A 73 24.56 6.15 3.76
C ILE A 73 25.71 5.22 4.12
N ALA A 74 25.91 4.98 5.42
CA ALA A 74 26.88 4.01 5.88
C ALA A 74 26.41 2.58 5.55
N LYS A 75 27.31 1.74 5.01
CA LYS A 75 27.01 0.35 4.63
C LYS A 75 26.39 -0.45 5.78
N LYS A 76 26.89 -0.28 7.00
CA LYS A 76 26.39 -0.98 8.20
C LYS A 76 24.92 -0.64 8.50
N ASP A 77 24.57 0.64 8.47
CA ASP A 77 23.21 1.10 8.74
C ASP A 77 22.24 0.71 7.63
N TYR A 78 22.70 0.78 6.38
CA TYR A 78 21.96 0.29 5.21
C TYR A 78 21.62 -1.20 5.34
N LEU A 79 22.62 -2.06 5.62
CA LEU A 79 22.41 -3.50 5.78
C LEU A 79 21.50 -3.82 6.97
N LYS A 80 21.66 -3.12 8.09
CA LYS A 80 20.80 -3.28 9.27
C LYS A 80 19.34 -2.89 8.95
N PHE A 81 19.15 -1.80 8.20
CA PHE A 81 17.84 -1.34 7.77
C PHE A 81 17.18 -2.38 6.83
N ILE A 82 17.88 -2.80 5.76
CA ILE A 82 17.37 -3.79 4.81
C ILE A 82 17.09 -5.13 5.49
N GLY A 83 17.97 -5.60 6.39
CA GLY A 83 17.72 -6.81 7.17
C GLY A 83 16.45 -6.74 8.02
N ALA A 84 16.21 -5.59 8.68
CA ALA A 84 14.98 -5.37 9.45
C ALA A 84 13.72 -5.30 8.57
N ARG A 85 13.83 -4.76 7.35
CA ARG A 85 12.72 -4.76 6.38
C ARG A 85 12.45 -6.15 5.82
N PHE A 86 13.50 -6.88 5.46
CA PHE A 86 13.41 -8.26 4.96
C PHE A 86 12.71 -9.16 5.97
N ALA A 87 13.15 -9.14 7.23
CA ALA A 87 12.55 -9.92 8.32
C ALA A 87 11.07 -9.58 8.56
N ARG A 88 10.61 -8.38 8.17
CA ARG A 88 9.22 -7.97 8.31
C ARG A 88 8.33 -8.45 7.17
N VAL A 89 8.80 -8.41 5.92
CA VAL A 89 7.94 -8.66 4.75
C VAL A 89 8.16 -10.01 4.10
N TYR A 90 9.41 -10.48 4.02
CA TYR A 90 9.77 -11.64 3.21
C TYR A 90 9.27 -12.98 3.78
N PRO A 91 9.39 -13.28 5.09
CA PRO A 91 8.95 -14.57 5.63
C PRO A 91 7.46 -14.85 5.36
N LEU A 92 6.60 -13.85 5.55
CA LEU A 92 5.17 -13.98 5.30
C LEU A 92 4.87 -14.06 3.80
N HIS A 93 5.53 -13.25 2.97
CA HIS A 93 5.41 -13.35 1.50
C HIS A 93 5.77 -14.76 1.02
N PHE A 94 6.93 -15.27 1.43
CA PHE A 94 7.39 -16.61 1.07
C PHE A 94 6.42 -17.70 1.54
N PHE A 95 5.95 -17.62 2.78
CA PHE A 95 4.95 -18.55 3.30
C PHE A 95 3.66 -18.53 2.47
N THR A 96 3.11 -17.34 2.17
CA THR A 96 1.86 -17.24 1.40
C THR A 96 2.02 -17.62 -0.08
N LEU A 97 3.21 -17.44 -0.66
CA LEU A 97 3.55 -17.98 -1.97
C LEU A 97 3.53 -19.51 -1.96
N LEU A 98 4.21 -20.14 -1.00
CA LEU A 98 4.20 -21.60 -0.84
C LEU A 98 2.77 -22.12 -0.60
N LEU A 99 2.00 -21.44 0.23
CA LEU A 99 0.60 -21.78 0.47
C LEU A 99 -0.23 -21.70 -0.82
N SER A 100 -0.04 -20.66 -1.64
CA SER A 100 -0.73 -20.53 -2.93
C SER A 100 -0.36 -21.67 -3.89
N ILE A 101 0.92 -22.03 -3.95
CA ILE A 101 1.42 -23.17 -4.75
C ILE A 101 0.80 -24.49 -4.26
N ALA A 102 0.85 -24.74 -2.95
CA ALA A 102 0.33 -25.96 -2.34
C ALA A 102 -1.18 -26.11 -2.53
N VAL A 103 -1.94 -25.03 -2.37
CA VAL A 103 -3.39 -25.02 -2.60
C VAL A 103 -3.71 -25.29 -4.07
N PHE A 104 -2.97 -24.67 -5.01
CA PHE A 104 -3.17 -24.89 -6.44
C PHE A 104 -2.93 -26.35 -6.83
N TYR A 105 -1.76 -26.92 -6.52
CA TYR A 105 -1.45 -28.31 -6.90
C TYR A 105 -2.15 -29.37 -6.05
N GLY A 106 -2.55 -29.04 -4.81
CA GLY A 106 -3.20 -29.96 -3.89
C GLY A 106 -4.71 -30.11 -4.13
N LEU A 107 -5.39 -29.03 -4.55
CA LEU A 107 -6.83 -29.04 -4.79
C LEU A 107 -7.22 -29.11 -6.26
N HIS A 108 -6.34 -28.67 -7.18
CA HIS A 108 -6.56 -28.84 -8.61
C HIS A 108 -5.58 -29.87 -9.15
N LYS A 109 -6.09 -30.88 -9.86
CA LYS A 109 -5.30 -31.59 -10.89
C LYS A 109 -5.36 -30.70 -12.13
N PRO A 110 -4.31 -29.95 -12.49
CA PRO A 110 -4.39 -29.07 -13.65
C PRO A 110 -4.56 -29.91 -14.92
N GLU A 111 -5.77 -29.96 -15.45
CA GLU A 111 -6.07 -30.56 -16.76
C GLU A 111 -5.45 -29.73 -17.90
N ASN A 112 -5.15 -28.45 -17.64
CA ASN A 112 -4.52 -27.52 -18.57
C ASN A 112 -3.13 -27.10 -18.07
N PRO A 113 -2.03 -27.45 -18.77
CA PRO A 113 -0.66 -27.16 -18.34
C PRO A 113 -0.26 -25.68 -18.47
N VAL A 114 -1.06 -24.84 -19.12
CA VAL A 114 -0.75 -23.42 -19.35
C VAL A 114 -1.80 -22.52 -18.68
N ASN A 115 -1.68 -22.34 -17.36
CA ASN A 115 -2.39 -21.29 -16.64
C ASN A 115 -1.46 -20.08 -16.48
N PRO A 116 -1.74 -18.94 -17.14
CA PRO A 116 -0.86 -17.77 -17.07
C PRO A 116 -0.79 -17.15 -15.67
N VAL A 117 -1.81 -17.35 -14.82
CA VAL A 117 -1.84 -16.90 -13.43
C VAL A 117 -1.02 -17.81 -12.51
N ASN A 118 -1.03 -19.13 -12.75
CA ASN A 118 -0.30 -20.10 -11.93
C ASN A 118 0.94 -20.65 -12.67
N ASN A 119 1.69 -19.75 -13.31
CA ASN A 119 2.85 -20.10 -14.12
C ASN A 119 4.11 -20.29 -13.24
N PRO A 120 4.73 -21.49 -13.21
CA PRO A 120 5.98 -21.74 -12.49
C PRO A 120 7.14 -20.81 -12.89
N MET A 121 7.17 -20.35 -14.14
CA MET A 121 8.17 -19.39 -14.61
C MET A 121 8.08 -18.02 -13.93
N ALA A 122 6.97 -17.71 -13.25
CA ALA A 122 6.84 -16.51 -12.45
C ALA A 122 7.45 -16.64 -11.04
N ILE A 123 7.71 -17.86 -10.54
CA ILE A 123 8.24 -18.08 -9.18
C ILE A 123 9.54 -17.31 -8.93
N PRO A 124 10.55 -17.29 -9.84
CA PRO A 124 11.77 -16.52 -9.62
C PRO A 124 11.49 -15.03 -9.40
N THR A 125 10.55 -14.44 -10.14
CA THR A 125 10.19 -13.02 -9.95
C THR A 125 9.49 -12.78 -8.61
N HIS A 126 8.71 -13.75 -8.10
CA HIS A 126 8.13 -13.66 -6.76
C HIS A 126 9.18 -13.79 -5.65
N LEU A 127 10.16 -14.67 -5.82
CA LEU A 127 11.26 -14.84 -4.87
C LEU A 127 12.18 -13.61 -4.82
N LEU A 128 12.32 -12.90 -5.94
CA LEU A 128 13.09 -11.66 -6.05
C LEU A 128 12.26 -10.40 -5.81
N LEU A 129 10.95 -10.53 -5.57
CA LEU A 129 10.02 -9.40 -5.40
C LEU A 129 10.06 -8.44 -6.61
N LEU A 130 9.99 -8.99 -7.81
CA LEU A 130 10.01 -8.30 -9.10
C LEU A 130 8.68 -8.42 -9.88
N HIS A 131 7.69 -9.13 -9.33
CA HIS A 131 6.43 -9.42 -10.02
C HIS A 131 5.47 -8.23 -10.13
N SER A 132 5.84 -7.05 -9.62
CA SER A 132 5.11 -5.78 -9.82
C SER A 132 5.70 -4.87 -10.91
N PHE A 133 6.71 -5.32 -11.67
CA PHE A 133 7.48 -4.50 -12.65
C PHE A 133 7.04 -4.64 -14.11
N GLY A 134 5.97 -5.39 -14.38
CA GLY A 134 5.48 -5.66 -15.73
C GLY A 134 6.26 -6.74 -16.48
N ILE A 135 7.06 -7.54 -15.76
CA ILE A 135 7.77 -8.68 -16.35
C ILE A 135 6.79 -9.72 -16.89
N HIS A 136 5.68 -9.92 -16.18
CA HIS A 136 4.59 -10.79 -16.60
C HIS A 136 3.44 -9.97 -17.17
N LYS A 137 2.68 -10.53 -18.11
CA LYS A 137 1.54 -9.86 -18.75
C LYS A 137 0.25 -9.91 -17.92
N THR A 138 0.28 -10.56 -16.76
CA THR A 138 -0.85 -10.70 -15.85
C THR A 138 -0.38 -10.90 -14.40
N PHE A 139 -1.30 -10.80 -13.45
CA PHE A 139 -1.06 -11.18 -12.06
C PHE A 139 -0.79 -12.68 -11.94
N THR A 140 0.14 -13.05 -11.07
CA THR A 140 0.56 -14.44 -10.89
C THR A 140 0.61 -14.86 -9.43
N TRP A 141 0.35 -16.14 -9.15
CA TRP A 141 0.35 -16.74 -7.82
C TRP A 141 -0.49 -15.96 -6.80
N ASN A 142 0.13 -15.42 -5.75
CA ASN A 142 -0.56 -14.62 -4.74
C ASN A 142 -0.84 -13.21 -5.28
N VAL A 143 -2.01 -13.01 -5.89
CA VAL A 143 -2.43 -11.74 -6.51
C VAL A 143 -2.12 -10.51 -5.66
N PRO A 144 -2.57 -10.37 -4.39
CA PRO A 144 -2.31 -9.17 -3.60
C PRO A 144 -0.83 -8.90 -3.27
N SER A 145 0.07 -9.88 -3.43
CA SER A 145 1.48 -9.75 -3.05
C SER A 145 2.29 -8.75 -3.90
N TRP A 146 1.76 -8.27 -5.02
CA TRP A 146 2.43 -7.26 -5.86
C TRP A 146 2.79 -6.00 -5.07
N SER A 147 2.00 -5.63 -4.06
CA SER A 147 2.26 -4.46 -3.23
C SER A 147 3.51 -4.63 -2.36
N ILE A 148 3.81 -5.86 -1.93
CA ILE A 148 5.06 -6.19 -1.20
C ILE A 148 6.26 -6.09 -2.13
N SER A 149 6.11 -6.52 -3.40
CA SER A 149 7.12 -6.32 -4.43
C SER A 149 7.44 -4.84 -4.61
N ALA A 150 6.41 -4.00 -4.76
CA ALA A 150 6.59 -2.55 -4.88
C ALA A 150 7.21 -1.92 -3.62
N GLU A 151 6.72 -2.29 -2.43
CA GLU A 151 7.20 -1.79 -1.14
C GLU A 151 8.68 -2.14 -0.89
N TRP A 152 9.11 -3.35 -1.25
CA TRP A 152 10.49 -3.80 -1.09
C TRP A 152 11.49 -2.94 -1.85
N TRP A 153 11.19 -2.61 -3.11
CA TRP A 153 12.07 -1.76 -3.91
C TRP A 153 11.99 -0.29 -3.48
N ALA A 154 10.85 0.18 -2.97
CA ALA A 154 10.77 1.49 -2.31
C ALA A 154 11.69 1.55 -1.07
N TYR A 155 11.79 0.47 -0.28
CA TYR A 155 12.75 0.39 0.82
C TYR A 155 14.20 0.46 0.34
N MET A 156 14.55 -0.18 -0.78
CA MET A 156 15.92 -0.09 -1.33
C MET A 156 16.31 1.34 -1.68
N LEU A 157 15.35 2.13 -2.16
CA LEU A 157 15.55 3.53 -2.54
C LEU A 157 15.48 4.50 -1.34
N PHE A 158 14.83 4.11 -0.25
CA PHE A 158 14.55 5.00 0.89
C PHE A 158 15.79 5.74 1.44
N PRO A 159 16.95 5.09 1.70
CA PRO A 159 18.11 5.80 2.26
C PRO A 159 18.60 6.95 1.39
N PHE A 160 18.51 6.83 0.06
CA PHE A 160 18.87 7.87 -0.90
C PHE A 160 17.85 9.02 -0.87
N LEU A 161 16.56 8.69 -0.83
CA LEU A 161 15.48 9.68 -0.71
C LEU A 161 15.55 10.45 0.61
N ALA A 162 15.86 9.76 1.71
CA ALA A 162 16.02 10.35 3.04
C ALA A 162 17.23 11.29 3.10
N LEU A 163 18.38 10.87 2.54
CA LEU A 163 19.57 11.71 2.44
C LEU A 163 19.31 12.96 1.58
N PHE A 164 18.60 12.81 0.46
CA PHE A 164 18.21 13.93 -0.39
C PHE A 164 17.31 14.93 0.36
N LEU A 165 16.31 14.44 1.10
CA LEU A 165 15.47 15.27 1.97
C LEU A 165 16.29 16.01 3.03
N ALA A 166 17.22 15.33 3.68
CA ALA A 166 18.05 15.94 4.72
C ALA A 166 18.95 17.06 4.18
N LYS A 167 19.60 16.82 3.03
CA LYS A 167 20.57 17.75 2.44
C LYS A 167 19.93 18.99 1.82
N TYR A 168 18.77 18.83 1.17
CA TYR A 168 18.15 19.92 0.39
C TYR A 168 16.83 20.43 0.97
N ASN A 169 16.34 19.82 2.05
CA ASN A 169 15.20 20.24 2.86
C ASN A 169 14.00 20.71 2.01
N LYS A 170 13.68 22.01 2.00
CA LYS A 170 12.54 22.57 1.24
C LYS A 170 12.59 22.26 -0.25
N LYS A 171 13.77 22.33 -0.88
CA LYS A 171 13.92 22.03 -2.32
C LYS A 171 13.61 20.55 -2.60
N ALA A 172 14.12 19.65 -1.75
CA ALA A 172 13.82 18.22 -1.87
C ALA A 172 12.34 17.93 -1.67
N ILE A 173 11.65 18.60 -0.73
CA ILE A 173 10.20 18.43 -0.55
C ILE A 173 9.45 18.79 -1.83
N ILE A 174 9.77 19.92 -2.47
CA ILE A 174 9.11 20.34 -3.73
C ILE A 174 9.40 19.34 -4.85
N ILE A 175 10.66 18.94 -5.04
CA ILE A 175 11.06 17.99 -6.08
C ILE A 175 10.39 16.64 -5.88
N LEU A 176 10.43 16.09 -4.67
CA LEU A 176 9.81 14.80 -4.36
C LEU A 176 8.27 14.87 -4.47
N SER A 177 7.66 16.01 -4.14
CA SER A 177 6.21 16.21 -4.35
C SER A 177 5.88 16.20 -5.84
N GLY A 178 6.66 16.90 -6.66
CA GLY A 178 6.54 16.88 -8.11
C GLY A 178 6.72 15.48 -8.69
N ILE A 179 7.71 14.73 -8.22
CA ILE A 179 7.94 13.34 -8.64
C ILE A 179 6.76 12.45 -8.25
N SER A 180 6.30 12.50 -7.00
CA SER A 180 5.15 11.69 -6.55
C SER A 180 3.89 11.98 -7.37
N ILE A 181 3.59 13.26 -7.61
CA ILE A 181 2.46 13.68 -8.45
C ILE A 181 2.63 13.18 -9.89
N ALA A 182 3.83 13.36 -10.48
CA ALA A 182 4.10 12.91 -11.85
C ALA A 182 3.98 11.40 -12.01
N LEU A 183 4.50 10.61 -11.04
CA LEU A 183 4.38 9.15 -11.06
C LEU A 183 2.92 8.71 -10.96
N TYR A 184 2.16 9.27 -10.02
CA TYR A 184 0.73 8.96 -9.90
C TYR A 184 -0.07 9.38 -11.13
N PHE A 185 0.20 10.56 -11.69
CA PHE A 185 -0.46 11.05 -12.90
C PHE A 185 -0.09 10.22 -14.13
N SER A 186 1.14 9.70 -14.19
CA SER A 186 1.59 8.92 -15.34
C SER A 186 0.79 7.63 -15.53
N ILE A 187 0.37 6.98 -14.45
CA ILE A 187 -0.33 5.69 -14.50
C ILE A 187 -1.66 5.75 -15.28
N PRO A 188 -2.62 6.63 -14.92
CA PRO A 188 -3.90 6.71 -15.63
C PRO A 188 -3.80 7.47 -16.95
N TYR A 189 -2.83 8.37 -17.16
CA TYR A 189 -2.87 9.32 -18.29
C TYR A 189 -1.72 9.23 -19.30
N LEU A 190 -0.57 8.66 -18.94
CA LEU A 190 0.62 8.68 -19.80
C LEU A 190 1.12 7.29 -20.16
N LEU A 191 1.03 6.33 -19.24
CA LEU A 191 1.54 4.98 -19.42
C LEU A 191 0.55 4.11 -20.19
N PRO A 192 1.01 3.30 -21.16
CA PRO A 192 0.14 2.42 -21.91
C PRO A 192 -0.37 1.31 -20.99
N ARG A 193 -1.70 1.16 -20.91
CA ARG A 193 -2.37 0.11 -20.11
C ARG A 193 -3.25 -0.73 -21.01
N VAL A 194 -3.22 -2.04 -20.78
CA VAL A 194 -4.01 -3.03 -21.51
C VAL A 194 -4.69 -3.95 -20.49
N ASN A 195 -5.94 -4.30 -20.74
CA ASN A 195 -6.64 -5.24 -19.88
C ASN A 195 -5.99 -6.65 -20.02
N PRO A 196 -5.51 -7.26 -18.92
CA PRO A 196 -4.76 -8.53 -18.96
C PRO A 196 -5.58 -9.73 -19.43
N ILE A 197 -6.90 -9.65 -19.32
CA ILE A 197 -7.83 -10.75 -19.63
C ILE A 197 -8.41 -10.57 -21.03
N ILE A 198 -8.85 -9.35 -21.34
CA ILE A 198 -9.50 -9.01 -22.62
C ILE A 198 -8.87 -7.74 -23.19
N PRO A 199 -7.78 -7.84 -23.98
CA PRO A 199 -7.02 -6.68 -24.47
C PRO A 199 -7.81 -5.64 -25.25
N ALA A 200 -8.96 -6.02 -25.83
CA ALA A 200 -9.84 -5.11 -26.57
C ALA A 200 -10.67 -4.19 -25.67
N LEU A 201 -10.82 -4.50 -24.37
CA LEU A 201 -11.58 -3.65 -23.46
C LEU A 201 -10.76 -2.42 -23.04
N PRO A 202 -11.36 -1.22 -23.06
CA PRO A 202 -10.68 -0.03 -22.57
C PRO A 202 -10.38 -0.16 -21.08
N VAL A 203 -9.19 0.28 -20.68
CA VAL A 203 -8.80 0.34 -19.28
C VAL A 203 -9.22 1.70 -18.73
N PRO A 204 -9.91 1.77 -17.58
CA PRO A 204 -10.27 3.04 -16.98
C PRO A 204 -9.06 3.90 -16.62
N HIS A 205 -9.23 5.22 -16.58
CA HIS A 205 -8.25 6.17 -16.05
C HIS A 205 -8.20 6.10 -14.52
N ASP A 206 -7.70 5.00 -13.99
CA ASP A 206 -7.61 4.69 -12.57
C ASP A 206 -6.19 4.34 -12.10
N LEU A 207 -6.02 4.10 -10.80
CA LEU A 207 -4.76 3.60 -10.22
C LEU A 207 -4.75 2.09 -10.03
N ASN A 208 -5.69 1.33 -10.62
CA ASN A 208 -5.80 -0.11 -10.41
C ASN A 208 -4.79 -0.92 -11.24
N VAL A 209 -3.51 -0.55 -11.10
CA VAL A 209 -2.34 -1.25 -11.60
C VAL A 209 -1.73 -2.11 -10.50
N THR A 210 -1.19 -3.26 -10.88
CA THR A 210 -0.71 -4.28 -9.94
C THR A 210 0.60 -4.88 -10.42
N TYR A 211 0.53 -5.78 -11.40
CA TYR A 211 1.68 -6.52 -11.93
C TYR A 211 2.54 -5.69 -12.89
N ASP A 212 1.98 -4.66 -13.54
CA ASP A 212 2.59 -3.84 -14.59
C ASP A 212 3.32 -2.61 -14.03
N TYR A 213 2.58 -1.70 -13.41
CA TYR A 213 3.08 -0.43 -12.89
C TYR A 213 2.92 -0.31 -11.38
N GLY A 214 2.74 -1.45 -10.69
CA GLY A 214 2.61 -1.48 -9.24
C GLY A 214 3.83 -0.90 -8.53
N TYR A 215 5.04 -1.08 -9.08
CA TYR A 215 6.26 -0.47 -8.55
C TYR A 215 6.25 1.07 -8.62
N ILE A 216 5.68 1.65 -9.69
CA ILE A 216 5.53 3.10 -9.86
C ILE A 216 4.53 3.62 -8.83
N ARG A 217 3.36 2.96 -8.72
CA ARG A 217 2.32 3.29 -7.74
C ARG A 217 2.86 3.22 -6.30
N GLY A 218 3.58 2.15 -5.98
CA GLY A 218 4.19 1.95 -4.68
C GLY A 218 5.22 3.01 -4.34
N LEU A 219 6.12 3.34 -5.28
CA LEU A 219 7.10 4.40 -5.08
C LEU A 219 6.45 5.78 -4.93
N ALA A 220 5.42 6.09 -5.74
CA ALA A 220 4.68 7.34 -5.66
C ALA A 220 4.02 7.51 -4.28
N GLY A 221 3.34 6.48 -3.79
CA GLY A 221 2.73 6.46 -2.46
C GLY A 221 3.74 6.51 -1.33
N PHE A 222 4.86 5.81 -1.47
CA PHE A 222 5.95 5.86 -0.48
C PHE A 222 6.55 7.26 -0.36
N ILE A 223 6.83 7.93 -1.49
CA ILE A 223 7.30 9.33 -1.49
C ILE A 223 6.24 10.27 -0.90
N ALA A 224 4.96 10.09 -1.25
CA ALA A 224 3.85 10.84 -0.65
C ALA A 224 3.80 10.67 0.88
N GLY A 225 4.07 9.46 1.38
CA GLY A 225 4.24 9.18 2.81
C GLY A 225 5.38 9.95 3.46
N MET A 226 6.54 9.97 2.80
CA MET A 226 7.70 10.74 3.26
C MET A 226 7.37 12.24 3.37
N ILE A 227 6.70 12.81 2.35
CA ILE A 227 6.27 14.21 2.35
C ILE A 227 5.25 14.47 3.48
N THR A 228 4.28 13.57 3.64
CA THR A 228 3.31 13.63 4.74
C THR A 228 4.01 13.69 6.11
N TYR A 229 5.09 12.93 6.30
CA TYR A 229 5.88 13.00 7.53
C TYR A 229 6.61 14.34 7.71
N THR A 230 7.09 14.97 6.64
CA THR A 230 7.68 16.32 6.76
C THR A 230 6.66 17.37 7.19
N LEU A 231 5.38 17.21 6.80
CA LEU A 231 4.27 18.06 7.26
C LEU A 231 3.91 17.76 8.71
N PHE A 232 3.90 16.48 9.10
CA PHE A 232 3.65 16.05 10.47
C PHE A 232 4.59 16.71 11.49
N GLN A 233 5.85 16.96 11.12
CA GLN A 233 6.82 17.62 11.98
C GLN A 233 6.60 19.13 12.17
N ARG A 234 5.71 19.76 11.38
CA ARG A 234 5.45 21.20 11.45
C ARG A 234 4.40 21.51 12.52
N LYS A 235 4.73 22.43 13.43
CA LYS A 235 3.80 22.90 14.49
C LYS A 235 2.52 23.51 13.92
N GLU A 236 2.63 24.29 12.85
CA GLU A 236 1.46 24.89 12.17
C GLU A 236 0.50 23.81 11.66
N THR A 237 1.01 22.68 11.16
CA THR A 237 0.17 21.58 10.69
C THR A 237 -0.63 20.96 11.85
N ALA A 238 0.00 20.77 13.01
CA ALA A 238 -0.68 20.27 14.21
C ALA A 238 -1.81 21.20 14.68
N LYS A 239 -1.60 22.52 14.59
CA LYS A 239 -2.60 23.54 14.98
C LYS A 239 -3.94 23.36 14.25
N TYR A 240 -3.92 22.98 12.97
CA TYR A 240 -5.13 22.80 12.17
C TYR A 240 -5.66 21.36 12.18
N LEU A 241 -4.79 20.35 12.28
CA LEU A 241 -5.17 18.95 12.09
C LEU A 241 -5.31 18.11 13.36
N ASP A 242 -4.79 18.55 14.51
CA ASP A 242 -4.99 17.88 15.82
C ASP A 242 -6.40 18.18 16.37
N ASN A 243 -7.43 17.71 15.65
CA ASN A 243 -8.83 17.91 15.97
C ASN A 243 -9.68 16.69 15.57
N ASP A 244 -10.55 16.24 16.48
CA ASP A 244 -11.52 15.17 16.23
C ASP A 244 -12.48 15.52 15.10
N PHE A 245 -12.91 16.79 14.99
CA PHE A 245 -13.76 17.24 13.90
C PHE A 245 -13.09 17.04 12.55
N VAL A 246 -11.84 17.47 12.41
CA VAL A 246 -11.08 17.34 11.15
C VAL A 246 -10.81 15.88 10.81
N SER A 247 -10.44 15.07 11.80
CA SER A 247 -10.24 13.63 11.60
C SER A 247 -11.53 12.95 11.14
N THR A 248 -12.65 13.22 11.80
CA THR A 248 -13.96 12.67 11.44
C THR A 248 -14.41 13.15 10.07
N LEU A 249 -14.23 14.44 9.76
CA LEU A 249 -14.54 15.01 8.46
C LEU A 249 -13.75 14.32 7.34
N LEU A 250 -12.46 14.07 7.54
CA LEU A 250 -11.63 13.38 6.54
C LEU A 250 -12.01 11.91 6.38
N ILE A 251 -12.45 11.23 7.44
CA ILE A 251 -13.01 9.86 7.36
C ILE A 251 -14.30 9.87 6.52
N LEU A 252 -15.24 10.76 6.85
CA LEU A 252 -16.51 10.88 6.12
C LEU A 252 -16.30 11.30 4.67
N LEU A 253 -15.37 12.24 4.43
CA LEU A 253 -14.99 12.64 3.08
C LEU A 253 -14.43 11.47 2.30
N THR A 254 -13.54 10.67 2.89
CA THR A 254 -12.99 9.46 2.24
C THR A 254 -14.12 8.49 1.83
N ILE A 255 -15.05 8.21 2.76
CA ILE A 255 -16.21 7.33 2.48
C ILE A 255 -17.09 7.90 1.36
N SER A 256 -17.38 9.20 1.39
CA SER A 256 -18.16 9.87 0.35
C SER A 256 -17.47 9.83 -1.02
N LEU A 257 -16.16 10.14 -1.07
CA LEU A 257 -15.39 10.09 -2.32
C LEU A 257 -15.35 8.67 -2.91
N PHE A 258 -15.29 7.65 -2.05
CA PHE A 258 -15.38 6.25 -2.47
C PHE A 258 -16.77 5.95 -3.02
N HIS A 259 -17.82 6.31 -2.29
CA HIS A 259 -19.21 6.09 -2.69
C HIS A 259 -19.52 6.69 -4.07
N PHE A 260 -19.12 7.94 -4.31
CA PHE A 260 -19.33 8.64 -5.58
C PHE A 260 -18.30 8.31 -6.66
N GLY A 261 -17.32 7.44 -6.38
CA GLY A 261 -16.35 6.99 -7.37
C GLY A 261 -15.43 8.09 -7.90
N VAL A 262 -15.09 9.08 -7.06
CA VAL A 262 -14.26 10.22 -7.45
C VAL A 262 -12.88 9.76 -7.95
N ASN A 263 -12.23 10.61 -8.75
CA ASN A 263 -10.91 10.36 -9.30
C ASN A 263 -9.90 9.93 -8.21
N ASP A 264 -9.11 8.91 -8.53
CA ASP A 264 -8.22 8.26 -7.57
C ASP A 264 -7.11 9.18 -7.06
N LEU A 265 -6.64 10.12 -7.88
CA LEU A 265 -5.61 11.08 -7.48
C LEU A 265 -6.11 12.00 -6.36
N VAL A 266 -7.38 12.42 -6.45
CA VAL A 266 -8.04 13.22 -5.40
C VAL A 266 -8.19 12.40 -4.12
N ILE A 267 -8.61 11.14 -4.27
CA ILE A 267 -8.73 10.22 -3.14
C ILE A 267 -7.39 10.02 -2.44
N VAL A 268 -6.32 9.70 -3.18
CA VAL A 268 -4.97 9.51 -2.63
C VAL A 268 -4.50 10.76 -1.88
N PHE A 269 -4.75 11.95 -2.42
CA PHE A 269 -4.45 13.20 -1.71
C PHE A 269 -5.22 13.32 -0.39
N VAL A 270 -6.51 12.98 -0.37
CA VAL A 270 -7.30 12.96 0.88
C VAL A 270 -6.80 11.89 1.84
N LEU A 271 -6.35 10.72 1.37
CA LEU A 271 -5.74 9.69 2.20
C LEU A 271 -4.44 10.19 2.86
N MET A 272 -3.63 11.01 2.17
CA MET A 272 -2.46 11.66 2.78
C MET A 272 -2.88 12.58 3.94
N LEU A 273 -3.91 13.40 3.73
CA LEU A 273 -4.45 14.27 4.78
C LEU A 273 -5.05 13.47 5.94
N LEU A 274 -5.71 12.35 5.65
CA LEU A 274 -6.27 11.44 6.65
C LEU A 274 -5.17 10.83 7.52
N VAL A 275 -4.10 10.30 6.91
CA VAL A 275 -2.93 9.78 7.65
C VAL A 275 -2.36 10.86 8.55
N LEU A 276 -2.20 12.07 8.03
CA LEU A 276 -1.65 13.20 8.77
C LEU A 276 -2.53 13.60 9.97
N ALA A 277 -3.84 13.74 9.77
CA ALA A 277 -4.79 14.09 10.82
C ALA A 277 -4.87 13.00 11.90
N ILE A 278 -4.94 11.73 11.51
CA ILE A 278 -4.99 10.59 12.44
C ILE A 278 -3.68 10.44 13.22
N ALA A 279 -2.53 10.67 12.59
CA ALA A 279 -1.23 10.63 13.25
C ALA A 279 -1.08 11.75 14.30
N LEU A 280 -1.63 12.94 14.03
CA LEU A 280 -1.56 14.09 14.93
C LEU A 280 -2.57 14.04 16.07
N ASN A 281 -3.76 13.47 15.81
CA ASN A 281 -4.88 13.48 16.74
C ASN A 281 -4.56 12.72 18.05
N LYS A 282 -4.74 13.37 19.19
CA LYS A 282 -4.56 12.76 20.54
C LYS A 282 -5.84 12.67 21.37
N LYS A 283 -6.98 12.98 20.76
CA LYS A 283 -8.28 13.20 21.42
C LYS A 283 -9.19 11.96 21.30
N ARG A 284 -10.51 12.13 21.13
CA ARG A 284 -11.49 11.03 21.20
C ARG A 284 -11.31 10.02 20.07
N VAL A 285 -11.02 10.47 18.84
CA VAL A 285 -10.76 9.58 17.72
C VAL A 285 -9.54 8.68 18.02
N SER A 286 -8.47 9.25 18.60
CA SER A 286 -7.33 8.45 19.07
C SER A 286 -7.72 7.43 20.13
N SER A 287 -8.61 7.79 21.07
CA SER A 287 -9.09 6.86 22.09
C SER A 287 -9.85 5.67 21.49
N LEU A 288 -10.69 5.90 20.47
CA LEU A 288 -11.40 4.83 19.76
C LEU A 288 -10.42 3.92 19.01
N LEU A 289 -9.45 4.49 18.31
CA LEU A 289 -8.43 3.72 17.59
C LEU A 289 -7.56 2.88 18.54
N LYS A 290 -7.36 3.32 19.79
CA LYS A 290 -6.64 2.55 20.82
C LYS A 290 -7.43 1.34 21.36
N PHE A 291 -8.67 1.12 20.91
CA PHE A 291 -9.46 -0.04 21.30
C PHE A 291 -8.75 -1.34 20.88
N ARG A 292 -8.63 -2.30 21.81
CA ARG A 292 -7.77 -3.49 21.65
C ARG A 292 -8.09 -4.32 20.39
N PRO A 293 -9.35 -4.61 20.05
CA PRO A 293 -9.68 -5.30 18.81
C PRO A 293 -9.17 -4.58 17.54
N LEU A 294 -9.26 -3.25 17.50
CA LEU A 294 -8.77 -2.47 16.36
C LEU A 294 -7.24 -2.49 16.28
N GLN A 295 -6.54 -2.42 17.42
CA GLN A 295 -5.10 -2.59 17.47
C GLN A 295 -4.67 -3.99 16.99
N TYR A 296 -5.37 -5.03 17.46
CA TYR A 296 -5.12 -6.41 17.03
C TYR A 296 -5.29 -6.58 15.52
N LEU A 297 -6.36 -6.03 14.92
CA LEU A 297 -6.56 -6.02 13.47
C LEU A 297 -5.39 -5.35 12.74
N GLY A 298 -4.84 -4.27 13.32
CA GLY A 298 -3.64 -3.62 12.82
C GLY A 298 -2.40 -4.50 12.87
N ASP A 299 -2.20 -5.22 13.98
CA ASP A 299 -1.05 -6.11 14.18
C ASP A 299 -1.05 -7.27 13.18
N ILE A 300 -2.22 -7.86 12.89
CA ILE A 300 -2.38 -8.95 11.92
C ILE A 300 -2.67 -8.48 10.49
N SER A 301 -2.61 -7.16 10.22
CA SER A 301 -3.00 -6.58 8.93
C SER A 301 -2.28 -7.18 7.72
N TYR A 302 -0.97 -7.47 7.85
CA TYR A 302 -0.21 -8.14 6.78
C TYR A 302 -0.69 -9.56 6.51
N SER A 303 -1.05 -10.31 7.56
CA SER A 303 -1.58 -11.66 7.41
C SER A 303 -2.92 -11.62 6.69
N ILE A 304 -3.87 -10.78 7.16
CA ILE A 304 -5.16 -10.55 6.48
C ILE A 304 -4.93 -10.22 5.00
N TYR A 305 -4.05 -9.26 4.74
CA TYR A 305 -3.77 -8.79 3.39
C TYR A 305 -3.12 -9.85 2.49
N LEU A 306 -2.22 -10.71 2.98
CA LEU A 306 -1.56 -11.69 2.11
C LEU A 306 -2.30 -13.03 2.01
N THR A 307 -3.17 -13.37 2.96
CA THR A 307 -3.89 -14.64 2.94
C THR A 307 -5.28 -14.56 2.31
N HIS A 308 -5.89 -13.36 2.18
CA HIS A 308 -7.25 -13.25 1.64
C HIS A 308 -7.35 -13.78 0.21
N GLY A 309 -6.32 -13.58 -0.63
CA GLY A 309 -6.20 -14.16 -1.98
C GLY A 309 -6.43 -15.66 -1.99
N THR A 310 -5.66 -16.38 -1.17
CA THR A 310 -5.76 -17.83 -1.02
C THR A 310 -7.11 -18.24 -0.39
N ALA A 311 -7.59 -17.50 0.61
CA ALA A 311 -8.88 -17.80 1.25
C ALA A 311 -10.05 -17.72 0.26
N MET A 312 -10.07 -16.69 -0.61
CA MET A 312 -11.06 -16.57 -1.68
C MET A 312 -10.97 -17.71 -2.68
N PHE A 313 -9.75 -18.10 -3.07
CA PHE A 313 -9.56 -19.25 -3.96
C PHE A 313 -10.19 -20.52 -3.36
N LEU A 314 -9.95 -20.80 -2.07
CA LEU A 314 -10.56 -21.94 -1.40
C LEU A 314 -12.10 -21.90 -1.35
N LEU A 315 -12.69 -20.71 -1.23
CA LEU A 315 -14.14 -20.55 -1.15
C LEU A 315 -14.85 -20.65 -2.50
N ARG A 316 -14.20 -20.19 -3.58
CA ARG A 316 -14.78 -20.24 -4.93
C ARG A 316 -14.86 -21.65 -5.52
N PHE A 317 -13.99 -22.57 -5.06
CA PHE A 317 -13.88 -23.94 -5.58
C PHE A 317 -14.41 -25.01 -4.60
N ARG A 318 -15.35 -24.62 -3.72
CA ARG A 318 -16.24 -25.55 -3.02
C ARG A 318 -17.58 -25.59 -3.73
#